data_AF-A0A930G2C5-F1
#
_entry.id   AF-A0A930G2C5-F1
#
_cell.length_a   1.000
_cell.length_b   1.000
_cell.length_c   1.000
_cell.angle_alpha   90.00
_cell.angle_beta   90.00
_cell.angle_gamma   90.00
#
_symmetry.space_group_name_H-M   'P 1'
#
loop_
_entity.id
_entity.type
_entity.pdbx_description
1 polymer ?
#
loop_
_entity_poly.entity_id
_entity_poly.type
_entity_poly.pdbx_seq_one_letter_code
_entity_poly.pdbx_strand_id
1 'polypeptide(L)'
;MNKGFSVYLDLVRFVAACLVYIYHSNQRLLVEEILPASNFGHSSVIVFFVLSGFVIAYVTDTKENTWTSYWASRLSRVYSVAVPAILLTLLLDSIGRTLLPALYAGYPYDQFVIRSLGSFLFANEVWFISITSFSNVPYWSICYEIWY
;
A
#
# COMPACT_ATOMS: atom_id res chain seq x y z
N MET A 1 -6.04 -25.10 8.84
CA MET A 1 -6.29 -23.98 9.77
C MET A 1 -7.76 -23.98 10.15
N ASN A 2 -8.07 -24.02 11.46
CA ASN A 2 -9.44 -23.84 11.97
C ASN A 2 -9.91 -22.40 11.66
N LYS A 3 -11.19 -22.23 11.33
CA LYS A 3 -11.86 -20.93 11.14
C LYS A 3 -11.58 -19.93 12.27
N GLY A 4 -11.64 -20.36 13.53
CA GLY A 4 -11.38 -19.48 14.69
C GLY A 4 -9.95 -18.92 14.70
N PHE A 5 -8.95 -19.74 14.34
CA PHE A 5 -7.57 -19.27 14.24
C PHE A 5 -7.39 -18.31 13.04
N SER A 6 -8.05 -18.57 11.91
CA SER A 6 -8.06 -17.65 10.76
C SER A 6 -8.60 -16.27 11.14
N VAL A 7 -9.76 -16.23 11.81
CA VAL A 7 -10.40 -14.98 12.25
C VAL A 7 -9.51 -14.22 13.24
N TYR A 8 -8.83 -14.93 14.14
CA TYR A 8 -7.86 -14.30 15.04
C TYR A 8 -6.71 -13.64 14.27
N LEU A 9 -6.13 -14.33 13.28
CA LEU A 9 -5.08 -13.74 12.45
C LEU A 9 -5.57 -12.53 11.65
N ASP A 10 -6.79 -12.59 11.11
CA ASP A 10 -7.41 -11.47 10.41
C ASP A 10 -7.60 -10.25 11.33
N LEU A 11 -8.02 -10.47 12.58
CA LEU A 11 -8.16 -9.41 13.58
C LEU A 11 -6.81 -8.76 13.91
N VAL A 12 -5.76 -9.56 14.13
CA VAL A 12 -4.42 -9.03 14.43
C VAL A 12 -3.89 -8.22 13.25
N ARG A 13 -4.06 -8.71 12.02
CA ARG A 13 -3.69 -7.97 10.80
C ARG A 13 -4.47 -6.67 10.67
N PHE A 14 -5.77 -6.67 10.97
CA PHE A 14 -6.60 -5.48 10.93
C PHE A 14 -6.13 -4.42 11.93
N VAL A 15 -5.90 -4.81 13.19
CA VAL A 15 -5.37 -3.90 14.22
C VAL A 15 -4.01 -3.33 13.81
N ALA A 16 -3.10 -4.17 13.29
CA ALA A 16 -1.81 -3.72 12.79
C ALA A 16 -1.97 -2.69 11.66
N ALA A 17 -2.86 -2.94 10.69
CA ALA A 17 -3.14 -2.00 9.60
C ALA A 17 -3.70 -0.67 10.12
N CYS A 18 -4.59 -0.68 11.11
CA CYS A 18 -5.10 0.54 11.75
C CYS A 18 -3.99 1.34 12.44
N LEU A 19 -3.05 0.69 13.13
CA LEU A 19 -1.93 1.36 13.78
C LEU A 19 -0.96 1.98 12.77
N VAL A 20 -0.71 1.31 11.64
CA VAL A 20 0.07 1.86 10.52
C VAL A 20 -0.64 3.08 9.91
N TYR A 21 -1.95 3.01 9.73
CA TYR A 21 -2.73 4.14 9.26
C TYR A 21 -2.64 5.33 10.23
N ILE A 22 -2.82 5.11 11.55
CA ILE A 22 -2.72 6.17 12.56
C ILE A 22 -1.32 6.81 12.52
N TYR A 23 -0.27 6.00 12.42
CA TYR A 23 1.11 6.47 12.28
C TYR A 23 1.27 7.42 11.07
N HIS A 24 0.80 7.03 9.89
CA HIS A 24 0.94 7.84 8.67
C HIS A 24 -0.03 9.03 8.60
N SER A 25 -1.17 8.95 9.30
CA SER A 25 -2.15 10.04 9.39
C SER A 25 -1.67 11.21 10.26
N ASN A 26 -0.67 10.97 11.12
CA ASN A 26 -0.05 11.99 11.96
C ASN A 26 0.91 12.89 11.17
N GLN A 27 0.41 13.44 10.06
CA GLN A 27 1.06 14.48 9.27
C GLN A 27 1.06 15.76 10.11
N ARG A 28 2.23 16.23 10.52
CA ARG A 28 2.38 17.40 11.39
C ARG A 28 1.81 18.70 10.82
N LEU A 29 1.61 18.73 9.51
CA LEU A 29 0.94 19.82 8.81
C LEU A 29 -0.58 19.87 9.06
N LEU A 30 -1.20 18.75 9.47
CA LEU A 30 -2.64 18.60 9.67
C LEU A 30 -3.01 18.34 11.14
N VAL A 31 -2.15 17.62 11.87
CA VAL A 31 -2.32 17.30 13.29
C VAL A 31 -1.02 17.64 14.01
N GLU A 32 -1.06 18.70 14.82
CA GLU A 32 0.12 19.13 15.59
C GLU A 32 0.44 18.14 16.72
N GLU A 33 -0.58 17.66 17.42
CA GLU A 33 -0.45 16.76 18.56
C GLU A 33 0.00 15.34 18.16
N ILE A 34 0.70 14.66 19.07
CA ILE A 34 1.05 13.25 18.85
C ILE A 34 -0.20 12.40 19.07
N LEU A 35 -0.72 11.79 18.00
CA LEU A 35 -1.85 10.88 18.10
C LEU A 35 -1.50 9.68 19.02
N PRO A 36 -2.43 9.25 19.90
CA PRO A 36 -2.25 8.05 20.70
C PRO A 36 -1.91 6.84 19.82
N ALA A 37 -1.01 5.98 20.30
CA ALA A 37 -0.53 4.79 19.58
C ALA A 37 0.23 5.05 18.26
N SER A 38 0.46 6.31 17.85
CA SER A 38 1.24 6.63 16.66
C SER A 38 2.73 6.30 16.77
N ASN A 39 3.20 5.72 17.88
CA ASN A 39 4.58 5.24 18.02
C ASN A 39 4.71 3.75 17.63
N PHE A 40 3.59 3.04 17.47
CA PHE A 40 3.59 1.61 17.16
C PHE A 40 3.56 1.32 15.66
N GLY A 41 3.60 2.34 14.79
CA GLY A 41 3.53 2.16 13.33
C GLY A 41 4.57 1.17 12.82
N HIS A 42 5.85 1.38 13.14
CA HIS A 42 6.92 0.50 12.67
C HIS A 42 6.76 -0.94 13.15
N SER A 43 6.50 -1.15 14.44
CA SER A 43 6.25 -2.49 14.99
C SER A 43 5.03 -3.17 14.37
N SER A 44 4.00 -2.40 14.05
CA SER A 44 2.78 -2.90 13.42
C SER A 44 3.02 -3.35 11.98
N VAL A 45 3.87 -2.63 11.22
CA VAL A 45 4.33 -3.07 9.90
C VAL A 45 5.03 -4.43 9.98
N ILE A 46 5.89 -4.64 10.98
CA ILE A 46 6.59 -5.92 11.18
C ILE A 46 5.59 -7.05 11.45
N VAL A 47 4.62 -6.85 12.34
CA VAL A 47 3.56 -7.83 12.62
C VAL A 47 2.79 -8.17 11.35
N PHE A 48 2.42 -7.15 10.56
CA PHE A 48 1.68 -7.33 9.32
C PHE A 48 2.47 -8.19 8.31
N PHE A 49 3.77 -7.96 8.14
CA PHE A 49 4.61 -8.74 7.23
C PHE A 49 4.80 -10.20 7.70
N VAL A 50 5.11 -10.42 8.97
CA VAL A 50 5.32 -11.77 9.52
C VAL A 50 4.05 -12.62 9.36
N LEU A 51 2.88 -12.06 9.71
CA LEU A 51 1.61 -12.77 9.57
C LEU A 51 1.21 -12.97 8.11
N SER A 52 1.52 -12.02 7.23
CA SER A 52 1.30 -12.20 5.78
C SER A 52 2.14 -13.33 5.21
N GLY A 53 3.43 -13.41 5.56
CA GLY A 53 4.29 -14.52 5.16
C GLY A 53 3.76 -15.87 5.64
N PHE A 54 3.35 -15.96 6.91
CA PHE A 54 2.76 -17.18 7.47
C PHE A 54 1.49 -17.62 6.71
N VAL A 55 0.56 -16.70 6.47
CA VAL A 55 -0.71 -17.02 5.79
C VAL A 55 -0.49 -17.36 4.32
N ILE A 56 0.39 -16.65 3.62
CA ILE A 56 0.72 -16.94 2.22
C ILE A 56 1.33 -18.33 2.11
N ALA A 57 2.34 -18.65 2.93
CA ALA A 57 2.97 -19.98 2.93
C ALA A 57 1.96 -21.10 3.17
N TYR A 58 1.04 -20.91 4.13
CA TYR A 58 -0.04 -21.86 4.39
C TYR A 58 -1.00 -22.03 3.20
N VAL A 59 -1.38 -20.93 2.54
CA VAL A 59 -2.31 -20.94 1.41
C VAL A 59 -1.67 -21.56 0.15
N THR A 60 -0.39 -21.27 -0.11
CA THR A 60 0.34 -21.85 -1.24
C THR A 60 0.60 -23.34 -1.08
N ASP A 61 0.67 -23.85 0.16
CA ASP A 61 0.82 -25.28 0.45
C ASP A 61 -0.52 -26.04 0.38
N THR A 62 -1.64 -25.37 0.66
CA THR A 62 -2.93 -26.06 0.88
C THR A 62 -4.02 -25.75 -0.14
N LYS A 63 -3.94 -24.65 -0.88
CA LYS A 63 -5.03 -24.16 -1.76
C LYS A 63 -4.56 -23.71 -3.14
N GLU A 64 -3.54 -22.85 -3.20
CA GLU A 64 -3.11 -22.19 -4.43
C GLU A 64 -1.93 -22.94 -5.08
N ASN A 65 -2.14 -24.23 -5.38
CA ASN A 65 -1.08 -25.15 -5.82
C ASN A 65 -0.68 -24.99 -7.30
N THR A 66 -1.34 -24.11 -8.05
CA THR A 66 -1.02 -23.82 -9.44
C THR A 66 -0.66 -22.35 -9.60
N TRP A 67 0.32 -22.08 -10.47
CA TRP A 67 0.77 -20.72 -10.78
C TRP A 67 -0.39 -19.81 -11.19
N THR A 68 -1.34 -20.33 -11.98
CA THR A 68 -2.50 -19.55 -12.44
C THR A 68 -3.44 -19.14 -11.31
N SER A 69 -3.74 -20.05 -10.38
CA SER A 69 -4.60 -19.76 -9.21
C SER A 69 -3.93 -18.73 -8.28
N TYR A 70 -2.64 -18.91 -8.03
CA TYR A 70 -1.84 -17.99 -7.21
C TYR A 70 -1.83 -16.57 -7.80
N TRP A 71 -1.49 -16.42 -9.08
CA TRP A 71 -1.43 -15.09 -9.69
C TRP A 71 -2.82 -14.47 -9.85
N ALA A 72 -3.86 -15.23 -10.18
CA ALA A 72 -5.22 -14.69 -10.24
C ALA A 72 -5.66 -14.15 -8.87
N SER A 73 -5.41 -14.90 -7.79
CA SER A 73 -5.68 -14.49 -6.40
C SER A 73 -4.89 -13.25 -6.00
N ARG A 74 -3.59 -13.23 -6.32
CA ARG A 74 -2.69 -12.11 -6.00
C ARG A 74 -3.04 -10.85 -6.75
N LEU A 75 -3.21 -10.93 -8.08
CA LEU A 75 -3.60 -9.81 -8.92
C LEU A 75 -4.95 -9.24 -8.49
N SER A 76 -5.94 -10.10 -8.20
CA SER A 76 -7.25 -9.64 -7.72
C SER A 76 -7.14 -8.83 -6.43
N ARG A 77 -6.33 -9.30 -5.46
CA ARG A 77 -6.10 -8.58 -4.20
C ARG A 77 -5.40 -7.24 -4.43
N VAL A 78 -4.30 -7.23 -5.18
CA VAL A 78 -3.49 -6.01 -5.39
C VAL A 78 -4.24 -4.98 -6.25
N TYR A 79 -4.77 -5.38 -7.41
CA TYR A 79 -5.47 -4.46 -8.32
C TYR A 79 -6.75 -3.89 -7.73
N SER A 80 -7.44 -4.62 -6.84
CA SER A 80 -8.64 -4.11 -6.16
C SER A 80 -8.39 -2.84 -5.34
N VAL A 81 -7.15 -2.62 -4.89
CA VAL A 81 -6.74 -1.45 -4.11
C VAL A 81 -5.89 -0.49 -4.93
N ALA A 82 -4.97 -1.02 -5.76
CA ALA A 82 -4.05 -0.21 -6.56
C ALA A 82 -4.76 0.69 -7.57
N VAL A 83 -5.76 0.15 -8.29
CA VAL A 83 -6.48 0.93 -9.32
C VAL A 83 -7.25 2.11 -8.68
N PRO A 84 -8.08 1.90 -7.64
CA PRO A 84 -8.68 3.03 -6.92
C PRO A 84 -7.67 4.02 -6.38
N ALA A 85 -6.54 3.55 -5.81
CA ALA A 85 -5.50 4.44 -5.29
C ALA A 85 -4.88 5.33 -6.37
N ILE A 86 -4.54 4.79 -7.55
CA ILE A 86 -4.01 5.58 -8.67
C ILE A 86 -5.02 6.63 -9.13
N LEU A 87 -6.29 6.23 -9.33
CA LEU A 87 -7.35 7.12 -9.79
C LEU A 87 -7.62 8.25 -8.78
N LEU A 88 -7.71 7.90 -7.49
CA LEU A 88 -7.88 8.88 -6.42
C LEU A 88 -6.67 9.81 -6.31
N THR A 89 -5.44 9.30 -6.48
CA THR A 89 -4.24 10.14 -6.47
C THR A 89 -4.30 11.20 -7.57
N LEU A 90 -4.62 10.80 -8.81
CA LEU A 90 -4.74 11.74 -9.93
C LEU A 90 -5.85 12.77 -9.69
N LEU A 91 -7.02 12.33 -9.21
CA LEU A 91 -8.14 13.21 -8.91
C LEU A 91 -7.78 14.22 -7.81
N LEU A 92 -7.24 13.74 -6.69
CA LEU A 92 -6.89 14.59 -5.54
C LEU A 92 -5.70 15.50 -5.86
N ASP A 93 -4.71 15.07 -6.64
CA ASP A 93 -3.63 15.96 -7.09
C ASP A 93 -4.17 17.09 -7.97
N SER A 94 -5.07 16.77 -8.89
CA SER A 94 -5.63 17.77 -9.80
C SER A 94 -6.40 18.85 -9.04
N ILE A 95 -7.22 18.45 -8.07
CA ILE A 95 -8.00 19.37 -7.23
C ILE A 95 -7.08 20.09 -6.24
N GLY A 96 -6.24 19.35 -5.53
CA GLY A 96 -5.39 19.84 -4.45
C GLY A 96 -4.36 20.87 -4.93
N ARG A 97 -3.83 20.73 -6.15
CA ARG A 97 -2.94 21.73 -6.75
C ARG A 97 -3.62 23.05 -7.06
N THR A 98 -4.94 23.06 -7.32
CA THR A 98 -5.71 24.30 -7.50
C THR A 98 -6.06 24.97 -6.18
N LEU A 99 -6.35 24.18 -5.14
CA LEU A 99 -6.81 24.69 -3.84
C LEU A 99 -5.64 25.06 -2.90
N LEU A 100 -4.59 24.24 -2.88
CA LEU A 100 -3.47 24.32 -1.95
C LEU A 100 -2.13 24.05 -2.68
N PRO A 101 -1.73 24.90 -3.65
CA PRO A 101 -0.54 24.67 -4.47
C PRO A 101 0.75 24.52 -3.65
N ALA A 102 0.84 25.20 -2.50
CA ALA A 102 2.00 25.10 -1.61
C ALA A 102 2.23 23.68 -1.06
N LEU A 103 1.16 22.92 -0.79
CA LEU A 103 1.26 21.54 -0.31
C LEU A 103 1.82 20.59 -1.38
N TYR A 104 1.57 20.90 -2.65
CA TYR A 104 1.89 20.04 -3.80
C TYR A 104 3.18 20.44 -4.53
N ALA A 105 3.83 21.53 -4.12
CA ALA A 105 5.00 22.09 -4.80
C ALA A 105 6.19 21.13 -4.91
N GLY A 106 6.36 20.22 -3.93
CA GLY A 106 7.43 19.23 -3.90
C GLY A 106 7.14 17.92 -4.64
N TYR A 107 5.92 17.72 -5.13
CA TYR A 107 5.52 16.45 -5.75
C TYR A 107 5.45 16.56 -7.27
N PRO A 108 5.98 15.57 -8.01
CA PRO A 108 5.95 15.59 -9.46
C PRO A 108 4.51 15.51 -10.00
N TYR A 109 4.25 16.27 -11.06
CA TYR A 109 2.96 16.28 -11.78
C TYR A 109 3.17 16.41 -13.28
N ASP A 110 4.07 15.57 -13.77
CA ASP A 110 4.55 15.51 -15.13
C ASP A 110 4.54 14.05 -15.60
N GLN A 111 4.85 13.83 -16.88
CA GLN A 111 5.02 12.48 -17.44
C GLN A 111 3.85 11.53 -17.12
N PHE A 112 2.61 12.03 -17.22
CA PHE A 112 1.40 11.33 -16.80
C PHE A 112 1.30 9.90 -17.32
N VAL A 113 1.60 9.70 -18.60
CA VAL A 113 1.55 8.39 -19.24
C VAL A 113 2.55 7.44 -18.59
N ILE A 114 3.81 7.85 -18.45
CA ILE A 114 4.87 7.01 -17.88
C ILE A 114 4.58 6.71 -16.39
N ARG A 115 4.20 7.71 -15.60
CA ARG A 115 3.90 7.52 -14.17
C ARG A 115 2.67 6.67 -13.93
N SER A 116 1.61 6.85 -14.72
CA SER A 116 0.37 6.09 -14.58
C SER A 116 0.53 4.65 -15.06
N LEU A 117 1.17 4.45 -16.23
CA LEU A 117 1.48 3.10 -16.72
C LEU A 117 2.48 2.39 -15.82
N GLY A 118 3.50 3.09 -15.33
CA GLY A 118 4.43 2.58 -14.33
C GLY A 118 3.67 2.11 -13.09
N SER A 119 2.76 2.93 -12.56
CA SER A 119 1.98 2.59 -11.37
C SER A 119 1.06 1.39 -11.60
N PHE A 120 0.39 1.37 -12.75
CA PHE A 120 -0.50 0.27 -13.14
C PHE A 120 0.25 -1.05 -13.34
N LEU A 121 1.45 -1.00 -13.92
CA LEU A 121 2.32 -2.16 -14.15
C LEU A 121 3.25 -2.47 -12.97
N PHE A 122 3.17 -1.70 -11.88
CA PHE A 122 4.04 -1.82 -10.71
C PHE A 122 5.54 -1.72 -11.04
N ALA A 123 5.88 -0.87 -12.02
CA ALA A 123 7.22 -0.67 -12.56
C ALA A 123 7.90 0.61 -12.07
N ASN A 124 7.35 1.26 -11.04
CA ASN A 124 7.89 2.50 -10.47
C ASN A 124 9.25 2.30 -9.82
N GLU A 125 9.48 1.14 -9.20
CA GLU A 125 10.67 0.82 -8.41
C GLU A 125 11.32 -0.45 -8.97
N VAL A 126 11.96 -0.32 -10.13
CA VAL A 126 12.61 -1.44 -10.83
C VAL A 126 14.09 -1.14 -11.02
N TRP A 127 14.92 -1.86 -10.28
CA TRP A 127 16.38 -1.80 -10.36
C TRP A 127 16.91 -0.40 -10.03
N PHE A 128 17.33 0.37 -11.03
CA PHE A 128 17.82 1.75 -10.89
C PHE A 128 16.75 2.79 -11.19
N ILE A 129 15.54 2.36 -11.54
CA ILE A 129 14.39 3.22 -11.82
C ILE A 129 13.63 3.42 -10.51
N SER A 130 13.49 4.67 -10.09
CA SER A 130 12.60 5.10 -9.01
C SER A 130 11.75 6.26 -9.50
N ILE A 131 10.44 6.01 -9.66
CA ILE A 131 9.46 6.96 -10.19
C ILE A 131 8.32 7.06 -9.19
N THR A 132 8.23 8.18 -8.48
CA THR A 132 7.11 8.40 -7.55
C THR A 132 5.77 8.48 -8.30
N SER A 133 4.73 7.83 -7.75
CA SER A 133 3.36 7.92 -8.25
C SER A 133 2.72 9.25 -7.84
N PHE A 134 3.08 10.33 -8.55
CA PHE A 134 2.63 11.70 -8.26
C PHE A 134 2.89 12.09 -6.79
N SER A 135 1.88 12.56 -6.05
CA SER A 135 1.99 12.82 -4.60
C SER A 135 1.94 11.57 -3.71
N ASN A 136 1.55 10.42 -4.26
CA ASN A 136 1.41 9.17 -3.51
C ASN A 136 2.77 8.49 -3.30
N VAL A 137 3.60 9.09 -2.47
CA VAL A 137 4.92 8.58 -2.10
C VAL A 137 4.85 7.13 -1.61
N PRO A 138 3.92 6.73 -0.72
CA PRO A 138 3.88 5.36 -0.19
C PRO A 138 3.63 4.26 -1.25
N TYR A 139 3.26 4.60 -2.48
CA TYR A 139 3.01 3.64 -3.55
C TYR A 139 4.24 2.75 -3.89
N TRP A 140 5.46 3.17 -3.53
CA TRP A 140 6.66 2.36 -3.75
C TRP A 140 6.56 0.95 -3.12
N SER A 141 5.86 0.80 -1.99
CA SER A 141 5.81 -0.48 -1.27
C SER A 141 5.00 -1.53 -2.01
N ILE A 142 3.91 -1.15 -2.69
CA ILE A 142 3.08 -2.09 -3.44
C ILE A 142 3.80 -2.58 -4.71
N CYS A 143 4.72 -1.77 -5.25
CA CYS A 143 5.57 -2.19 -6.35
C CYS A 143 6.47 -3.36 -5.95
N TYR A 144 7.01 -3.38 -4.72
CA TYR A 144 7.72 -4.56 -4.23
C TYR A 144 6.76 -5.70 -3.86
N GLU A 145 5.62 -5.38 -3.25
CA GLU A 145 4.62 -6.37 -2.86
C GLU A 145 4.09 -7.17 -4.05
N ILE A 146 4.01 -6.66 -5.27
CA ILE A 146 3.52 -7.52 -6.37
C ILE A 146 4.53 -8.61 -6.76
N TRP A 147 5.84 -8.33 -6.63
CA TRP A 147 6.93 -9.18 -7.14
C TRP A 147 7.50 -10.17 -6.11
N TYR A 148 7.39 -9.87 -4.81
CA TYR A 148 7.85 -10.75 -3.71
C TYR A 148 6.73 -11.55 -3.06
#